data_AF-A0A7W7GLW2-F1
#
_entry.id   AF-A0A7W7GLW2-F1
#
_cell.length_a   1.000
_cell.length_b   1.000
_cell.length_c   1.000
_cell.angle_alpha   90.00
_cell.angle_beta   90.00
_cell.angle_gamma   90.00
#
_symmetry.space_group_name_H-M   'P 1'
#
loop_
_entity.id
_entity.type
_entity.pdbx_description
1 polymer ?
#
loop_
_entity_poly.entity_id
_entity_poly.type
_entity_poly.pdbx_seq_one_letter_code
_entity_poly.pdbx_strand_id
1 'polypeptide(L)'
;MLPEVRPHVSTALADQLEHQLDLAPHLEAGQLDVERVAGIAVVAAAHSDGYAATGRLLGLLAALPAPTKAGERFWSDLWRSSGTAYLLPANIKAPVLRSLAGEGTALARQILSAVDEMTAPQRVAAGEVIGQALVESDHLPDVKTQVIGELWLRDIELTAWRVLHADRRSDDPAGRKAFLDAWRSV
;
A
#
# COMPACT_ATOMS: atom_id res chain seq x y z
N MET A 1 26.43 -20.79 7.04
CA MET A 1 26.57 -19.50 6.33
C MET A 1 25.19 -19.07 5.89
N LEU A 2 24.66 -18.00 6.49
CA LEU A 2 23.38 -17.42 6.08
C LEU A 2 23.65 -16.45 4.92
N PRO A 3 22.84 -16.46 3.85
CA PRO A 3 22.95 -15.43 2.83
C PRO A 3 22.62 -14.08 3.44
N GLU A 4 23.48 -13.08 3.23
CA GLU A 4 23.20 -11.69 3.55
C GLU A 4 21.96 -11.25 2.78
N VAL A 5 20.82 -11.20 3.47
CA VAL A 5 19.68 -10.43 3.01
C VAL A 5 20.09 -8.97 3.18
N ARG A 6 20.62 -8.39 2.10
CA ARG A 6 20.82 -6.94 2.04
C ARG A 6 19.44 -6.30 2.11
N PRO A 7 19.10 -5.53 3.16
CA PRO A 7 17.94 -4.68 3.07
C PRO A 7 18.15 -3.77 1.86
N HIS A 8 17.13 -3.59 1.03
CA HIS A 8 17.15 -2.52 0.05
C HIS A 8 17.34 -1.20 0.81
N VAL A 9 18.60 -0.79 0.95
CA VAL A 9 18.95 0.55 1.42
C VAL A 9 18.37 1.45 0.36
N SER A 10 17.25 2.11 0.67
CA SER A 10 16.76 3.22 -0.13
C SER A 10 17.94 4.17 -0.26
N THR A 11 18.51 4.26 -1.46
CA THR A 11 19.52 5.26 -1.79
C THR A 11 18.89 6.62 -1.43
N ALA A 12 19.70 7.57 -0.94
CA ALA A 12 19.13 8.86 -0.60
C ALA A 12 18.51 9.46 -1.86
N LEU A 13 17.32 10.07 -1.76
CA LEU A 13 16.61 10.67 -2.90
C LEU A 13 17.55 11.56 -3.74
N ALA A 14 18.49 12.25 -3.09
CA ALA A 14 19.53 13.05 -3.76
C ALA A 14 20.40 12.23 -4.74
N ASP A 15 20.86 11.05 -4.33
CA ASP A 15 21.71 10.18 -5.16
C ASP A 15 20.94 9.65 -6.38
N GLN A 16 19.64 9.37 -6.21
CA GLN A 16 18.78 8.92 -7.32
C GLN A 16 18.39 10.06 -8.26
N LEU A 17 18.18 11.28 -7.75
CA LEU A 17 17.96 12.45 -8.60
C LEU A 17 19.21 12.75 -9.44
N GLU A 18 20.40 12.60 -8.86
CA GLU A 18 21.66 12.76 -9.59
C GLU A 18 21.85 11.65 -10.64
N HIS A 19 21.62 10.39 -10.30
CA HIS A 19 21.81 9.27 -11.24
C HIS A 19 20.73 9.13 -12.31
N GLN A 20 19.47 9.44 -12.02
CA GLN A 20 18.35 9.22 -12.96
C GLN A 20 18.00 10.45 -13.79
N LEU A 21 18.29 11.65 -13.29
CA LEU A 21 17.89 12.91 -13.93
C LEU A 21 19.08 13.84 -14.22
N ASP A 22 20.31 13.40 -13.95
CA ASP A 22 21.54 14.20 -14.11
C ASP A 22 21.46 15.53 -13.35
N LEU A 23 20.78 15.52 -12.19
CA LEU A 23 20.57 16.69 -11.36
C LEU A 23 21.62 16.74 -10.27
N ALA A 24 22.66 17.52 -10.50
CA ALA A 24 23.62 17.82 -9.44
C ALA A 24 22.90 18.56 -8.29
N PRO A 25 23.19 18.24 -7.01
CA PRO A 25 22.45 18.78 -5.84
C PRO A 25 22.45 20.30 -5.67
N HIS A 26 23.29 21.01 -6.45
CA HIS A 26 23.52 22.45 -6.38
C HIS A 26 22.87 23.23 -7.55
N LEU A 27 22.06 22.58 -8.39
CA LEU A 27 21.37 23.25 -9.49
C LEU A 27 20.32 24.24 -8.95
N GLU A 28 20.40 25.50 -9.37
CA GLU A 28 19.40 26.51 -9.00
C GLU A 28 18.06 26.23 -9.69
N ALA A 29 16.94 26.46 -8.98
CA ALA A 29 15.59 26.17 -9.45
C ALA A 29 15.23 26.84 -10.80
N GLY A 30 15.89 27.96 -11.14
CA GLY A 30 15.70 28.66 -12.41
C GLY A 30 16.29 27.95 -13.64
N GLN A 31 17.08 26.89 -13.45
CA GLN A 31 17.70 26.09 -14.51
C GLN A 31 16.98 24.76 -14.78
N LEU A 32 15.87 24.50 -14.08
CA LEU A 32 15.04 23.32 -14.26
C LEU A 32 13.98 23.59 -15.33
N ASP A 33 14.04 22.85 -16.44
CA ASP A 33 12.94 22.81 -17.40
C ASP A 33 11.77 21.97 -16.87
N VAL A 34 10.62 22.07 -17.55
CA VAL A 34 9.37 21.38 -17.16
C VAL A 34 9.54 19.87 -17.11
N GLU A 35 10.37 19.30 -18.00
CA GLU A 35 10.61 17.86 -18.08
C GLU A 35 11.42 17.36 -16.89
N ARG A 36 12.44 18.10 -16.47
CA ARG A 36 13.23 17.83 -15.25
C ARG A 36 12.39 17.99 -13.99
N VAL A 37 11.53 19.01 -13.92
CA VAL A 37 10.59 19.17 -12.79
C VAL A 37 9.62 17.98 -12.71
N ALA A 38 9.09 17.52 -13.85
CA ALA A 38 8.25 16.33 -13.89
C ALA A 38 9.02 15.07 -13.48
N GLY A 39 10.27 14.91 -13.93
CA GLY A 39 11.16 13.83 -13.51
C GLY A 39 11.39 13.81 -12.00
N ILE A 40 11.72 14.96 -11.40
CA ILE A 40 11.90 15.09 -9.94
C ILE A 40 10.61 14.70 -9.22
N ALA A 41 9.45 15.18 -9.70
CA ALA A 41 8.17 14.87 -9.09
C ALA A 41 7.84 13.38 -9.15
N VAL A 42 8.16 12.69 -10.26
CA VAL A 42 7.99 11.24 -10.40
C VAL A 42 8.90 10.48 -9.44
N VAL A 43 10.19 10.83 -9.37
CA VAL A 43 11.13 10.17 -8.43
C VAL A 43 10.70 10.44 -6.99
N ALA A 44 10.41 11.69 -6.62
CA ALA A 44 9.95 12.04 -5.28
C ALA A 44 8.63 11.36 -4.91
N ALA A 45 7.71 11.18 -5.87
CA ALA A 45 6.48 10.43 -5.67
C ALA A 45 6.76 8.94 -5.45
N ALA A 46 7.67 8.32 -6.23
CA ALA A 46 8.07 6.93 -6.04
C ALA A 46 8.70 6.69 -4.65
N HIS A 47 9.37 7.70 -4.09
CA HIS A 47 9.92 7.69 -2.73
C HIS A 47 8.94 8.16 -1.66
N SER A 48 7.70 8.50 -2.01
CA SER A 48 6.68 8.85 -1.03
C SER A 48 6.09 7.61 -0.38
N ASP A 49 6.19 7.53 0.95
CA ASP A 49 5.56 6.46 1.74
C ASP A 49 4.07 6.27 1.42
N GLY A 50 3.36 7.37 1.14
CA GLY A 50 1.93 7.32 0.79
C GLY A 50 1.68 6.73 -0.59
N TYR A 51 2.53 7.05 -1.57
CA TYR A 51 2.44 6.49 -2.92
C TYR A 51 2.83 5.01 -2.92
N ALA A 52 3.91 4.64 -2.22
CA ALA A 52 4.32 3.26 -2.03
C ALA A 52 3.25 2.43 -1.31
N ALA A 53 2.65 2.96 -0.24
CA ALA A 53 1.54 2.31 0.46
C ALA A 53 0.30 2.17 -0.43
N THR A 54 -0.03 3.18 -1.24
CA THR A 54 -1.14 3.11 -2.21
C THR A 54 -0.88 2.02 -3.27
N GLY A 55 0.34 1.95 -3.78
CA GLY A 55 0.77 0.89 -4.70
C GLY A 55 0.68 -0.51 -4.09
N ARG A 56 1.12 -0.68 -2.82
CA ARG A 56 0.95 -1.97 -2.10
C ARG A 56 -0.51 -2.34 -1.91
N LEU A 57 -1.37 -1.38 -1.58
CA LEU A 57 -2.80 -1.60 -1.39
C LEU A 57 -3.44 -2.12 -2.69
N LEU A 58 -3.10 -1.50 -3.82
CA LEU A 58 -3.52 -1.95 -5.15
C LEU A 58 -2.95 -3.33 -5.50
N GLY A 59 -1.68 -3.59 -5.18
CA GLY A 59 -1.04 -4.88 -5.42
C GLY A 59 -1.71 -6.02 -4.66
N LEU A 60 -2.12 -5.80 -3.41
CA LEU A 60 -2.85 -6.78 -2.60
C LEU A 60 -4.22 -7.10 -3.20
N LEU A 61 -4.94 -6.09 -3.71
CA LEU A 61 -6.22 -6.30 -4.39
C LEU A 61 -6.04 -6.98 -5.76
N ALA A 62 -4.97 -6.66 -6.47
CA ALA A 62 -4.66 -7.27 -7.76
C ALA A 62 -4.25 -8.75 -7.66
N ALA A 63 -3.81 -9.20 -6.49
CA ALA A 63 -3.56 -10.62 -6.21
C ALA A 63 -4.86 -11.44 -6.09
N LEU A 64 -6.02 -10.79 -5.91
CA LEU A 64 -7.31 -11.47 -5.84
C LEU A 64 -7.87 -11.74 -7.26
N PRO A 65 -8.78 -12.72 -7.40
CA PRO A 65 -9.46 -12.98 -8.66
C PRO A 65 -10.09 -11.71 -9.26
N ALA A 66 -9.79 -11.44 -10.54
CA ALA A 66 -10.30 -10.27 -11.23
C ALA A 66 -11.85 -10.23 -11.20
N PRO A 67 -12.48 -9.05 -11.07
CA PRO A 67 -13.94 -8.88 -10.99
C PRO A 67 -14.61 -9.06 -12.36
N THR A 68 -14.43 -10.25 -12.93
CA THR A 68 -15.01 -10.73 -14.18
C THR A 68 -15.98 -11.88 -13.86
N LYS A 69 -16.63 -12.44 -14.89
CA LYS A 69 -17.47 -13.64 -14.71
C LYS A 69 -16.72 -14.81 -14.05
N ALA A 70 -15.42 -14.95 -14.29
CA ALA A 70 -14.62 -16.01 -13.68
C ALA A 70 -14.39 -15.80 -12.17
N GLY A 71 -14.27 -14.53 -11.72
CA GLY A 71 -14.06 -14.18 -10.31
C GLY A 71 -15.34 -13.90 -9.52
N GLU A 72 -16.51 -13.87 -10.17
CA GLU A 72 -17.79 -13.53 -9.54
C GLU A 72 -18.10 -14.38 -8.30
N ARG A 73 -17.78 -15.68 -8.38
CA ARG A 73 -17.95 -16.60 -7.25
C ARG A 73 -17.08 -16.19 -6.06
N PHE A 74 -15.81 -15.89 -6.29
CA PHE A 74 -14.90 -15.43 -5.23
C PHE A 74 -15.45 -14.19 -4.52
N TRP A 75 -15.87 -13.16 -5.26
CA TRP A 75 -16.38 -11.92 -4.66
C TRP A 75 -17.69 -12.14 -3.90
N SER A 76 -18.55 -13.03 -4.39
CA SER A 76 -19.79 -13.43 -3.72
C SER A 76 -19.52 -14.18 -2.41
N ASP A 77 -18.58 -15.12 -2.44
CA ASP A 77 -18.19 -15.90 -1.27
C ASP A 77 -17.48 -15.02 -0.24
N LEU A 78 -16.61 -14.10 -0.67
CA LEU A 78 -15.95 -13.13 0.20
C LEU A 78 -16.98 -12.22 0.88
N TRP A 79 -17.98 -11.72 0.16
CA TRP A 79 -19.03 -10.91 0.76
C TRP A 79 -19.81 -11.68 1.83
N ARG A 80 -20.23 -12.91 1.53
CA ARG A 80 -20.97 -13.75 2.49
C ARG A 80 -20.14 -14.07 3.72
N SER A 81 -18.86 -14.41 3.54
CA SER A 81 -17.95 -14.78 4.63
C SER A 81 -17.55 -13.59 5.50
N SER A 82 -17.28 -12.43 4.88
CA SER A 82 -16.95 -11.21 5.61
C SER A 82 -18.16 -10.55 6.27
N GLY A 83 -19.37 -10.80 5.77
CA GLY A 83 -20.60 -10.18 6.25
C GLY A 83 -20.75 -8.70 5.88
N THR A 84 -19.83 -8.14 5.10
CA THR A 84 -19.87 -6.74 4.65
C THR A 84 -19.76 -6.64 3.15
N ALA A 85 -20.60 -5.79 2.55
CA ALA A 85 -20.56 -5.52 1.13
C ALA A 85 -19.39 -4.60 0.73
N TYR A 86 -18.66 -4.04 1.70
CA TYR A 86 -17.66 -3.01 1.43
C TYR A 86 -16.51 -3.43 0.52
N LEU A 87 -16.17 -4.72 0.46
CA LEU A 87 -15.13 -5.24 -0.45
C LEU A 87 -15.66 -5.65 -1.82
N LEU A 88 -16.98 -5.59 -2.06
CA LEU A 88 -17.53 -5.93 -3.37
C LEU A 88 -16.96 -5.01 -4.45
N PRO A 89 -16.64 -5.53 -5.65
CA PRO A 89 -16.10 -4.72 -6.74
C PRO A 89 -16.93 -3.48 -7.06
N ALA A 90 -18.26 -3.58 -7.00
CA ALA A 90 -19.16 -2.45 -7.22
C ALA A 90 -18.96 -1.31 -6.21
N ASN A 91 -18.59 -1.63 -4.97
CA ASN A 91 -18.42 -0.67 -3.87
C ASN A 91 -17.00 -0.11 -3.78
N ILE A 92 -15.99 -0.88 -4.20
CA ILE A 92 -14.58 -0.43 -4.19
C ILE A 92 -14.10 0.15 -5.53
N LYS A 93 -14.85 -0.01 -6.63
CA LYS A 93 -14.42 0.41 -7.98
C LYS A 93 -13.95 1.86 -8.03
N ALA A 94 -14.77 2.79 -7.54
CA ALA A 94 -14.42 4.21 -7.60
C ALA A 94 -13.17 4.54 -6.76
N PRO A 95 -13.06 4.09 -5.49
CA PRO A 95 -11.82 4.20 -4.72
C PRO A 95 -10.59 3.58 -5.40
N VAL A 96 -10.71 2.39 -6.00
CA VAL A 96 -9.61 1.72 -6.72
C VAL A 96 -9.13 2.57 -7.91
N LEU A 97 -10.05 3.09 -8.71
CA LEU A 97 -9.72 3.95 -9.86
C LEU A 97 -9.01 5.24 -9.44
N ARG A 98 -9.41 5.83 -8.30
CA ARG A 98 -8.72 7.00 -7.74
C ARG A 98 -7.33 6.66 -7.21
N SER A 99 -7.18 5.50 -6.57
CA SER A 99 -5.88 5.04 -6.09
C SER A 99 -4.90 4.77 -7.23
N LEU A 100 -5.37 4.32 -8.40
CA LEU A 100 -4.55 4.22 -9.62
C LEU A 100 -4.04 5.59 -10.10
N ALA A 101 -4.75 6.67 -9.78
CA ALA A 101 -4.30 8.04 -10.03
C ALA A 101 -3.44 8.62 -8.88
N GLY A 102 -3.11 7.82 -7.87
CA GLY A 102 -2.31 8.24 -6.71
C GLY A 102 -3.12 8.65 -5.47
N GLU A 103 -4.45 8.69 -5.55
CA GLU A 103 -5.33 9.05 -4.43
C GLU A 103 -5.76 7.81 -3.63
N GLY A 104 -4.88 7.36 -2.73
CA GLY A 104 -5.08 6.15 -1.93
C GLY A 104 -6.11 6.25 -0.80
N THR A 105 -6.36 7.46 -0.27
CA THR A 105 -7.06 7.67 1.00
C THR A 105 -8.49 7.11 1.02
N ALA A 106 -9.24 7.28 -0.07
CA ALA A 106 -10.61 6.77 -0.15
C ALA A 106 -10.65 5.24 -0.09
N LEU A 107 -9.73 4.56 -0.80
CA LEU A 107 -9.64 3.11 -0.79
C LEU A 107 -9.20 2.61 0.58
N ALA A 108 -8.21 3.24 1.19
CA ALA A 108 -7.75 2.90 2.53
C ALA A 108 -8.87 2.98 3.57
N ARG A 109 -9.68 4.04 3.55
CA ARG A 109 -10.86 4.16 4.44
C ARG A 109 -11.86 3.04 4.20
N GLN A 110 -12.16 2.74 2.93
CA GLN A 110 -13.09 1.68 2.56
C GLN A 110 -12.63 0.31 3.08
N ILE A 111 -11.33 0.01 2.96
CA ILE A 111 -10.74 -1.23 3.50
C ILE A 111 -10.86 -1.28 5.02
N LEU A 112 -10.50 -0.19 5.72
CA LEU A 112 -10.59 -0.17 7.18
C LEU A 112 -12.03 -0.32 7.67
N SER A 113 -13.00 0.32 7.00
CA SER A 113 -14.42 0.12 7.30
C SER A 113 -14.87 -1.32 7.07
N ALA A 114 -14.37 -1.98 6.02
CA ALA A 114 -14.66 -3.40 5.79
C ALA A 114 -14.11 -4.28 6.92
N VAL A 115 -12.88 -4.03 7.35
CA VAL A 115 -12.24 -4.81 8.42
C VAL A 115 -12.92 -4.57 9.78
N ASP A 116 -13.32 -3.33 10.06
CA ASP A 116 -14.01 -2.93 11.30
C ASP A 116 -15.40 -3.56 11.42
N GLU A 117 -16.13 -3.72 10.31
CA GLU A 117 -17.44 -4.38 10.30
C GLU A 117 -17.37 -5.92 10.49
N MET A 118 -16.21 -6.54 10.26
CA MET A 118 -16.07 -7.98 10.41
C MET A 118 -15.98 -8.38 11.89
N THR A 119 -16.89 -9.26 12.31
CA THR A 119 -16.71 -10.00 13.57
C THR A 119 -15.52 -10.95 13.48
N ALA A 120 -14.97 -11.39 14.63
CA ALA A 120 -13.85 -12.32 14.63
C ALA A 120 -14.11 -13.62 13.81
N PRO A 121 -15.28 -14.28 13.88
CA PRO A 121 -15.57 -15.43 13.01
C PRO A 121 -15.64 -15.08 11.53
N GLN A 122 -16.24 -13.94 11.16
CA GLN A 122 -16.31 -13.49 9.77
C GLN A 122 -14.92 -13.16 9.22
N ARG A 123 -14.04 -12.60 10.05
CA ARG A 123 -12.66 -12.33 9.67
C ARG A 123 -11.89 -13.61 9.37
N VAL A 124 -12.10 -14.68 10.14
CA VAL A 124 -11.54 -16.00 9.85
C VAL A 124 -12.10 -16.57 8.55
N ALA A 125 -13.42 -16.54 8.36
CA ALA A 125 -14.08 -17.06 7.16
C ALA A 125 -13.67 -16.29 5.89
N ALA A 126 -13.56 -14.96 5.97
CA ALA A 126 -13.05 -14.13 4.88
C ALA A 126 -11.59 -14.49 4.56
N GLY A 127 -10.76 -14.71 5.59
CA GLY A 127 -9.40 -15.20 5.44
C GLY A 127 -9.33 -16.52 4.69
N GLU A 128 -10.19 -17.49 5.01
CA GLU A 128 -10.22 -18.77 4.28
C GLU A 128 -10.53 -18.61 2.79
N VAL A 129 -11.51 -17.77 2.43
CA VAL A 129 -11.85 -17.48 1.03
C VAL A 129 -10.69 -16.82 0.29
N ILE A 130 -10.04 -15.83 0.91
CA ILE A 130 -8.88 -15.13 0.35
C ILE A 130 -7.71 -16.10 0.19
N GLY A 131 -7.41 -16.87 1.23
CA GLY A 131 -6.31 -17.82 1.25
C GLY A 131 -6.46 -18.92 0.19
N GLN A 132 -7.67 -19.42 0.00
CA GLN A 132 -7.96 -20.40 -1.06
C GLN A 132 -7.65 -19.82 -2.45
N ALA A 133 -8.12 -18.59 -2.71
CA ALA A 133 -7.88 -17.93 -3.99
C ALA A 133 -6.38 -17.67 -4.24
N LEU A 134 -5.62 -17.30 -3.20
CA LEU A 134 -4.18 -17.05 -3.31
C LEU A 134 -3.36 -18.34 -3.50
N VAL A 135 -3.76 -19.45 -2.88
CA VAL A 135 -3.10 -20.75 -3.10
C VAL A 135 -3.31 -21.23 -4.53
N GLU A 136 -4.51 -21.04 -5.08
CA GLU A 136 -4.84 -21.40 -6.45
C GLU A 136 -4.05 -20.57 -7.49
N SER A 137 -3.73 -19.32 -7.17
CA SER A 137 -2.96 -18.44 -8.06
C SER A 137 -1.45 -18.64 -7.95
N ASP A 138 -0.90 -18.71 -6.73
CA ASP A 138 0.55 -18.62 -6.49
C ASP A 138 1.26 -19.98 -6.33
N HIS A 139 0.55 -21.10 -6.44
CA HIS A 139 1.12 -22.45 -6.32
C HIS A 139 1.96 -22.60 -5.03
N LEU A 140 1.47 -22.06 -3.90
CA LEU A 140 2.07 -22.18 -2.57
C LEU A 140 1.50 -23.43 -1.86
N PRO A 141 2.03 -24.65 -2.10
CA PRO A 141 1.30 -25.88 -1.80
C PRO A 141 1.39 -26.28 -0.31
N ASP A 142 2.37 -25.73 0.42
CA ASP A 142 2.72 -26.17 1.78
C ASP A 142 2.20 -25.26 2.89
N VAL A 143 1.53 -24.15 2.55
CA VAL A 143 1.01 -23.19 3.54
C VAL A 143 -0.50 -23.33 3.64
N LYS A 144 -1.01 -23.45 4.87
CA LYS A 144 -2.46 -23.50 5.13
C LYS A 144 -3.12 -22.24 4.58
N THR A 145 -4.18 -22.41 3.78
CA THR A 145 -4.99 -21.33 3.21
C THR A 145 -5.40 -20.30 4.26
N GLN A 146 -5.87 -20.76 5.42
CA GLN A 146 -6.23 -19.90 6.55
C GLN A 146 -5.11 -18.93 6.96
N VAL A 147 -3.86 -19.40 6.99
CA VAL A 147 -2.70 -18.59 7.38
C VAL A 147 -2.39 -17.55 6.30
N ILE A 148 -2.43 -17.94 5.02
CA ILE A 148 -2.21 -17.01 3.91
C ILE A 148 -3.25 -15.89 3.94
N GLY A 149 -4.53 -16.23 4.09
CA GLY A 149 -5.60 -15.27 4.14
C GLY A 149 -5.56 -14.34 5.35
N GLU A 150 -5.21 -14.86 6.53
CA GLU A 150 -4.99 -14.05 7.72
C GLU A 150 -3.85 -13.04 7.52
N LEU A 151 -2.74 -13.48 6.92
CA LEU A 151 -1.61 -12.60 6.60
C LEU A 151 -2.00 -11.53 5.59
N TRP A 152 -2.77 -11.89 4.56
CA TRP A 152 -3.28 -10.92 3.59
C TRP A 152 -4.19 -9.89 4.26
N LEU A 153 -5.13 -10.32 5.12
CA LEU A 153 -6.03 -9.42 5.85
C LEU A 153 -5.28 -8.48 6.80
N ARG A 154 -4.22 -8.96 7.44
CA ARG A 154 -3.35 -8.11 8.26
C ARG A 154 -2.55 -7.12 7.43
N ASP A 155 -2.00 -7.55 6.31
CA ASP A 155 -1.18 -6.68 5.46
C ASP A 155 -2.03 -5.60 4.79
N ILE A 156 -3.25 -5.94 4.33
CA ILE A 156 -4.13 -4.94 3.72
C ILE A 156 -4.61 -3.91 4.74
N GLU A 157 -4.92 -4.31 5.97
CA GLU A 157 -5.28 -3.40 7.06
C GLU A 157 -4.11 -2.49 7.44
N LEU A 158 -2.92 -3.07 7.65
CA LEU A 158 -1.71 -2.31 7.97
C LEU A 158 -1.36 -1.33 6.86
N THR A 159 -1.46 -1.76 5.60
CA THR A 159 -1.18 -0.93 4.44
C THR A 159 -2.21 0.20 4.32
N ALA A 160 -3.49 -0.04 4.58
CA ALA A 160 -4.50 1.01 4.62
C ALA A 160 -4.19 2.06 5.70
N TRP A 161 -3.76 1.65 6.90
CA TRP A 161 -3.29 2.58 7.92
C TRP A 161 -2.07 3.40 7.47
N ARG A 162 -1.10 2.78 6.77
CA ARG A 162 0.07 3.50 6.22
C ARG A 162 -0.34 4.58 5.22
N VAL A 163 -1.31 4.29 4.34
CA VAL A 163 -1.87 5.30 3.42
C VAL A 163 -2.45 6.48 4.20
N LEU A 164 -3.30 6.22 5.21
CA LEU A 164 -3.90 7.29 6.01
C LEU A 164 -2.88 8.07 6.84
N HIS A 165 -1.83 7.41 7.33
CA HIS A 165 -0.78 8.07 8.09
C HIS A 165 0.10 8.95 7.18
N ALA A 166 0.39 8.51 5.96
CA ALA A 166 1.16 9.28 5.00
C ALA A 166 0.39 10.53 4.50
N ASP A 167 -0.93 10.45 4.40
CA ASP A 167 -1.82 11.59 4.12
C ASP A 167 -1.82 12.62 5.28
N ARG A 168 -1.71 12.12 6.52
CA ARG A 168 -1.55 12.93 7.73
C ARG A 168 -0.09 13.36 7.94
N ARG A 169 0.49 14.11 6.99
CA ARG A 169 1.73 14.83 7.31
C ARG A 169 1.44 15.77 8.47
N SER A 170 2.08 15.52 9.61
CA SER A 170 2.18 16.50 10.68
C SER A 170 3.04 17.65 10.15
N ASP A 171 2.39 18.73 9.74
CA ASP A 171 3.02 20.03 9.50
C ASP A 171 3.32 20.73 10.85
N ASP A 172 4.03 20.03 11.75
CA ASP A 172 4.59 20.63 12.97
C ASP A 172 6.13 20.69 12.91
N PRO A 173 6.70 21.69 12.22
CA PRO A 173 8.15 21.92 12.19
C PRO A 173 8.75 22.16 13.58
N ALA A 174 7.99 22.74 14.51
CA ALA A 174 8.46 23.07 15.86
C ALA A 174 8.61 21.80 16.71
N GLY A 175 7.61 20.92 16.69
CA GLY A 175 7.70 19.61 17.34
C GLY A 175 8.81 18.74 16.77
N ARG A 176 9.00 18.75 15.44
CA ARG A 176 10.13 18.04 14.79
C ARG A 176 11.48 18.56 15.27
N LYS A 177 11.65 19.89 15.36
CA LYS A 177 12.89 20.49 15.87
C LYS A 177 13.13 20.12 17.33
N ALA A 178 12.11 20.23 18.18
CA ALA A 178 12.21 19.87 19.59
C ALA A 178 12.58 18.39 19.80
N PHE A 179 12.03 17.49 18.99
CA PHE A 179 12.37 16.07 19.02
C PHE A 179 13.84 15.82 18.65
N LEU A 180 14.34 16.46 17.60
CA LEU A 180 15.75 16.34 17.18
C LEU A 180 16.70 16.91 18.22
N ASP A 181 16.37 18.06 18.79
CA ASP A 181 17.18 18.71 19.83
C ASP A 181 17.25 17.83 21.09
N ALA A 182 16.14 17.20 21.48
CA ALA A 182 16.11 16.25 22.60
C ALA A 182 17.03 15.04 22.36
N TRP A 183 16.98 14.41 21.18
CA TRP A 183 17.84 13.25 20.87
C TRP A 183 19.32 13.60 20.70
N ARG A 184 19.65 14.83 20.31
CA ARG A 184 21.04 15.31 20.26
C ARG A 184 21.63 15.61 21.64
N SER A 185 20.77 15.74 22.66
CA SER A 185 21.18 16.04 24.03
C SER A 185 21.38 14.80 24.91
N VAL A 186 21.16 13.60 24.36
CA VAL A 186 21.43 12.29 24.99
C VAL A 186 22.78 11.77 24.53
#